data_AF-A0A414PGY4-F1
#
_entry.id   AF-A0A414PGY4-F1
#
_cell.length_a   1.000
_cell.length_b   1.000
_cell.length_c   1.000
_cell.angle_alpha   90.00
_cell.angle_beta   90.00
_cell.angle_gamma   90.00
#
_symmetry.space_group_name_H-M   'P 1'
#
loop_
_entity.id
_entity.type
_entity.pdbx_description
1 polymer ?
#
loop_
_entity_poly.entity_id
_entity_poly.type
_entity_poly.pdbx_seq_one_letter_code
_entity_poly.pdbx_strand_id
1 'polypeptide(L)'
;MKKSLIALAFGTLGLGIAEFTMMGILPYVAADLNIGIPVAGHFISAYALGVCAGAPMLILARKRPLKHILLALMALMLVGNLGAAMATGYWSLLAARFISGLPHGAYFGV
;
A
#
# COMPACT_ATOMS: atom_id res chain seq x y z
N MET A 1 6.12 26.22 -8.76
CA MET A 1 6.29 25.05 -7.86
C MET A 1 7.44 24.19 -8.37
N LYS A 2 8.26 23.59 -7.48
CA LYS A 2 9.34 22.67 -7.90
C LYS A 2 8.72 21.42 -8.53
N LYS A 3 9.19 20.99 -9.71
CA LYS A 3 8.67 19.79 -10.42
C LYS A 3 8.72 18.52 -9.55
N SER A 4 9.71 18.41 -8.67
CA SER A 4 9.84 17.31 -7.70
C SER A 4 8.71 17.28 -6.67
N LEU A 5 8.20 18.45 -6.25
CA LEU A 5 7.13 18.53 -5.27
C LEU A 5 5.80 18.01 -5.84
N ILE A 6 5.55 18.31 -7.11
CA ILE A 6 4.37 17.80 -7.83
C ILE A 6 4.45 16.27 -7.93
N ALA A 7 5.61 15.72 -8.31
CA ALA A 7 5.80 14.27 -8.38
C ALA A 7 5.61 13.59 -7.02
N LEU A 8 6.14 14.17 -5.95
CA LEU A 8 5.93 13.69 -4.58
C LEU A 8 4.45 13.75 -4.17
N ALA A 9 3.77 14.84 -4.47
CA ALA A 9 2.34 15.00 -4.17
C ALA A 9 1.46 13.95 -4.87
N PHE A 10 1.75 13.60 -6.13
CA PHE A 10 1.04 12.52 -6.81
C PHE A 10 1.33 11.15 -6.19
N GLY A 11 2.56 10.91 -5.74
CA GLY A 11 2.91 9.68 -5.04
C GLY A 11 2.18 9.53 -3.70
N THR A 12 2.19 10.58 -2.88
CA THR A 12 1.46 10.58 -1.60
C THR A 12 -0.05 10.50 -1.80
N LEU A 13 -0.59 11.17 -2.82
CA LEU A 13 -2.00 11.05 -3.20
C LEU A 13 -2.36 9.60 -3.59
N GLY A 14 -1.55 8.96 -4.43
CA GLY A 14 -1.77 7.57 -4.84
C GLY A 14 -1.76 6.61 -3.66
N LEU A 15 -0.82 6.81 -2.71
CA LEU A 15 -0.76 6.04 -1.47
C LEU A 15 -2.00 6.26 -0.59
N GLY A 16 -2.46 7.51 -0.44
CA GLY A 16 -3.68 7.82 0.29
C GLY A 16 -4.92 7.19 -0.34
N ILE A 17 -5.06 7.23 -1.67
CA ILE A 17 -6.15 6.56 -2.37
C ILE A 17 -6.13 5.06 -2.08
N ALA A 18 -4.96 4.41 -2.17
CA ALA A 18 -4.84 2.97 -1.92
C ALA A 18 -5.23 2.57 -0.48
N GLU A 19 -4.88 3.39 0.52
CA GLU A 19 -5.21 3.15 1.92
C GLU A 19 -6.70 3.35 2.21
N PHE A 20 -7.27 4.50 1.82
CA PHE A 20 -8.62 4.88 2.25
C PHE A 20 -9.73 4.27 1.40
N THR A 21 -9.45 3.87 0.15
CA THR A 21 -10.47 3.24 -0.71
C THR A 21 -11.04 1.98 -0.07
N MET A 22 -10.19 1.17 0.59
CA MET A 22 -10.60 -0.08 1.24
C MET A 22 -11.69 0.16 2.31
N MET A 23 -11.62 1.27 3.04
CA MET A 23 -12.63 1.62 4.06
C MET A 23 -13.98 1.94 3.43
N GLY A 24 -13.97 2.61 2.28
CA GLY A 24 -15.19 2.95 1.54
C GLY A 24 -15.87 1.73 0.90
N ILE A 25 -15.10 0.72 0.50
CA ILE A 25 -15.63 -0.48 -0.18
C ILE A 25 -15.69 -1.74 0.69
N LEU A 26 -15.33 -1.64 1.97
CA LEU A 26 -15.19 -2.80 2.88
C LEU A 26 -16.43 -3.71 2.92
N PRO A 27 -17.68 -3.18 2.96
CA PRO A 27 -18.88 -4.03 2.98
C PRO A 27 -19.05 -4.86 1.69
N TYR A 28 -18.67 -4.30 0.54
CA TYR A 28 -18.75 -4.99 -0.75
C TYR A 28 -17.71 -6.10 -0.84
N VAL A 29 -16.47 -5.82 -0.42
CA VAL A 29 -15.41 -6.84 -0.36
C VAL A 29 -15.77 -7.98 0.60
N ALA A 30 -16.41 -7.66 1.72
CA ALA A 30 -16.89 -8.67 2.66
C ALA A 30 -17.98 -9.56 2.03
N ALA A 31 -18.92 -8.97 1.30
CA ALA A 31 -19.96 -9.69 0.57
C ALA A 31 -19.38 -10.60 -0.53
N ASP A 32 -18.47 -10.08 -1.35
CA ASP A 32 -17.86 -10.80 -2.47
C ASP A 32 -17.04 -12.02 -2.01
N LEU A 33 -16.34 -11.89 -0.88
CA LEU A 33 -15.57 -12.98 -0.28
C LEU A 33 -16.39 -13.88 0.66
N ASN A 34 -17.68 -13.59 0.85
CA ASN A 34 -18.58 -14.28 1.77
C ASN A 34 -18.04 -14.34 3.23
N ILE A 35 -17.45 -13.24 3.69
CA ILE A 35 -16.89 -13.09 5.05
C ILE A 35 -17.61 -11.99 5.84
N GLY A 36 -17.49 -12.04 7.17
CA GLY A 36 -17.99 -10.96 8.02
C GLY A 36 -17.15 -9.68 7.91
N ILE A 37 -17.80 -8.52 8.10
CA ILE A 37 -17.12 -7.20 8.14
C ILE A 37 -15.94 -7.17 9.14
N PRO A 38 -16.04 -7.75 10.35
CA PRO A 38 -14.89 -7.80 11.26
C PRO A 38 -13.67 -8.50 10.66
N VAL A 39 -13.90 -9.57 9.88
CA VAL A 39 -12.84 -10.34 9.21
C VAL A 39 -12.27 -9.56 8.02
N ALA A 40 -13.12 -8.87 7.26
CA ALA A 40 -12.67 -7.97 6.19
C ALA A 40 -11.78 -6.83 6.74
N GLY A 41 -12.01 -6.39 7.97
CA GLY A 41 -11.16 -5.43 8.68
C GLY A 41 -9.69 -5.85 8.74
N HIS A 42 -9.39 -7.15 8.69
CA HIS A 42 -8.01 -7.65 8.65
C HIS A 42 -7.23 -7.14 7.42
N PHE A 43 -7.90 -6.79 6.32
CA PHE A 43 -7.24 -6.21 5.15
C PHE A 43 -6.66 -4.82 5.42
N ILE A 44 -7.38 -4.02 6.23
CA ILE A 44 -6.91 -2.71 6.69
C ILE A 44 -5.75 -2.91 7.68
N SER A 45 -5.90 -3.85 8.62
CA SER A 45 -4.84 -4.17 9.59
C SER A 45 -3.57 -4.69 8.90
N ALA A 46 -3.71 -5.54 7.88
CA ALA A 46 -2.59 -6.05 7.09
C ALA A 46 -1.87 -4.92 6.35
N TYR A 47 -2.62 -3.98 5.78
CA TYR A 47 -2.03 -2.78 5.17
C TYR A 47 -1.23 -1.97 6.21
N ALA A 48 -1.82 -1.68 7.37
CA ALA A 48 -1.17 -0.95 8.45
C ALA A 48 0.10 -1.65 8.97
N LEU A 49 0.07 -2.98 9.11
CA LEU A 49 1.26 -3.77 9.43
C LEU A 49 2.34 -3.64 8.33
N GLY A 50 1.92 -3.62 7.06
CA GLY A 50 2.79 -3.31 5.93
C GLY A 50 3.45 -1.93 6.07
N VAL A 51 2.69 -0.89 6.42
CA VAL A 51 3.23 0.46 6.67
C VAL A 51 4.30 0.44 7.77
N CYS A 52 3.99 -0.21 8.90
CA CYS A 52 4.91 -0.35 10.03
C CYS A 52 6.21 -1.09 9.65
N ALA A 53 6.09 -2.16 8.84
CA ALA A 53 7.24 -2.93 8.36
C ALA A 53 8.03 -2.22 7.26
N GLY A 54 7.37 -1.38 6.45
CA GLY A 54 7.97 -0.64 5.34
C GLY A 54 8.96 0.43 5.78
N ALA A 55 8.68 1.13 6.89
CA ALA A 55 9.55 2.19 7.39
C ALA A 55 10.98 1.71 7.73
N PRO A 56 11.18 0.62 8.49
CA PRO A 56 12.52 0.02 8.71
C PRO A 56 13.22 -0.41 7.42
N MET A 57 12.45 -0.85 6.41
CA MET A 57 13.00 -1.34 5.14
C MET A 57 13.76 -0.22 4.38
N LEU A 58 13.38 1.05 4.60
CA LEU A 58 14.09 2.21 4.06
C LEU A 58 15.54 2.31 4.54
N ILE A 59 15.84 1.84 5.76
CA ILE A 59 17.19 1.86 6.33
C ILE A 59 18.16 1.09 5.43
N LEU A 60 17.70 -0.01 4.83
CA LEU A 60 18.49 -0.85 3.93
C LEU A 60 18.77 -0.15 2.59
N ALA A 61 17.88 0.75 2.16
CA ALA A 61 17.98 1.48 0.91
C ALA A 61 18.73 2.83 1.03
N ARG A 62 19.09 3.27 2.23
CA ARG A 62 19.65 4.61 2.52
C ARG A 62 20.92 4.98 1.74
N LYS A 63 21.67 3.99 1.25
CA LYS A 63 22.88 4.20 0.42
C LYS A 63 22.58 4.44 -1.07
N ARG A 64 21.32 4.30 -1.52
CA ARG A 64 20.91 4.47 -2.92
C ARG A 64 20.43 5.90 -3.19
N PRO A 65 20.47 6.38 -4.46
CA PRO A 65 19.95 7.71 -4.79
C PRO A 65 18.44 7.78 -4.57
N LEU A 66 17.96 8.89 -3.98
CA LEU A 66 16.56 9.12 -3.60
C LEU A 66 15.55 8.77 -4.70
N LYS A 67 15.84 9.20 -5.93
CA LYS A 67 14.98 8.96 -7.09
C LYS A 67 14.74 7.47 -7.34
N HIS A 68 15.75 6.63 -7.18
CA HIS A 68 15.63 5.18 -7.41
C HIS A 68 14.79 4.53 -6.32
N ILE A 69 14.94 4.99 -5.07
CA ILE A 69 14.13 4.51 -3.95
C ILE A 69 12.66 4.86 -4.22
N LEU A 70 12.34 6.12 -4.50
CA LEU A 70 10.98 6.57 -4.76
C LEU A 70 10.34 5.82 -5.94
N LEU A 71 11.07 5.60 -7.04
CA LEU A 71 10.55 4.83 -8.18
C LEU A 71 10.30 3.36 -7.83
N ALA A 72 11.20 2.72 -7.07
CA ALA A 72 11.02 1.34 -6.62
C ALA A 72 9.81 1.20 -5.68
N LEU A 73 9.62 2.15 -4.76
CA LEU A 73 8.45 2.18 -3.87
C LEU A 73 7.15 2.36 -4.66
N MET A 74 7.12 3.25 -5.65
CA MET A 74 5.94 3.41 -6.53
C MET A 74 5.66 2.15 -7.37
N ALA A 75 6.70 1.47 -7.85
CA ALA A 75 6.53 0.20 -8.56
C ALA A 75 5.97 -0.89 -7.64
N LEU A 76 6.47 -0.98 -6.41
CA LEU A 76 5.97 -1.93 -5.41
C LEU A 76 4.51 -1.63 -5.04
N MET A 77 4.14 -0.35 -4.90
CA MET A 77 2.76 0.09 -4.68
C MET A 77 1.85 -0.36 -5.83
N LEU A 78 2.29 -0.16 -7.08
CA LEU A 78 1.54 -0.56 -8.26
C LEU A 78 1.33 -2.09 -8.29
N VAL A 79 2.40 -2.86 -8.10
CA VAL A 79 2.33 -4.34 -8.11
C VAL A 79 1.45 -4.86 -6.97
N GLY A 80 1.59 -4.32 -5.76
CA GLY A 80 0.77 -4.73 -4.62
C GLY A 80 -0.72 -4.45 -4.83
N ASN A 81 -1.06 -3.29 -5.40
CA ASN A 81 -2.45 -2.95 -5.69
C ASN A 81 -3.04 -3.73 -6.88
N LEU A 82 -2.24 -4.01 -7.92
CA LEU A 82 -2.65 -4.91 -9.01
C LEU A 82 -2.89 -6.32 -8.47
N GLY A 83 -2.02 -6.82 -7.61
CA GLY A 83 -2.21 -8.11 -6.94
C GLY A 83 -3.49 -8.15 -6.11
N ALA A 84 -3.84 -7.05 -5.45
CA ALA A 84 -5.08 -6.95 -4.69
C ALA A 84 -6.33 -6.89 -5.60
N ALA A 85 -6.24 -6.22 -6.76
CA ALA A 85 -7.31 -6.18 -7.75
C ALA A 85 -7.55 -7.56 -8.40
N MET A 86 -6.51 -8.39 -8.50
CA MET A 86 -6.57 -9.75 -9.06
C MET A 86 -6.78 -10.84 -7.99
N ALA A 87 -6.92 -10.47 -6.71
CA ALA A 87 -7.04 -11.42 -5.63
C ALA A 87 -8.39 -12.15 -5.70
N THR A 88 -8.36 -13.48 -5.69
CA THR A 88 -9.56 -14.33 -5.78
C THR A 88 -10.04 -14.85 -4.43
N GLY A 89 -9.30 -14.59 -3.36
CA GLY A 89 -9.64 -15.09 -2.02
C GLY A 89 -9.03 -14.27 -0.89
N TYR A 90 -9.44 -14.64 0.33
CA TYR A 90 -9.06 -13.96 1.57
C TYR A 90 -7.53 -13.81 1.73
N TRP A 91 -6.79 -14.93 1.67
CA TRP A 91 -5.35 -14.93 1.91
C TRP A 91 -4.56 -14.18 0.83
N SER A 92 -4.97 -14.30 -0.44
CA SER A 92 -4.35 -13.55 -1.53
C SER A 92 -4.56 -12.04 -1.37
N LEU A 93 -5.76 -11.61 -0.97
CA LEU A 93 -6.06 -10.20 -0.76
C LEU A 93 -5.32 -9.66 0.48
N LEU A 94 -5.25 -10.45 1.55
CA LEU A 94 -4.52 -10.11 2.78
C LEU A 94 -3.02 -9.89 2.50
N ALA A 95 -2.39 -10.81 1.78
CA ALA A 95 -0.99 -10.71 1.40
C ALA A 95 -0.74 -9.51 0.46
N ALA A 96 -1.60 -9.32 -0.54
CA ALA A 96 -1.51 -8.18 -1.45
C ALA A 96 -1.66 -6.84 -0.71
N ARG A 97 -2.56 -6.77 0.27
CA ARG A 97 -2.74 -5.58 1.13
C ARG A 97 -1.49 -5.29 1.95
N PHE A 98 -0.91 -6.30 2.59
CA PHE A 98 0.36 -6.15 3.30
C PHE A 98 1.47 -5.62 2.39
N ILE A 99 1.66 -6.22 1.21
CA ILE A 99 2.67 -5.80 0.23
C ILE A 99 2.40 -4.36 -0.24
N SER A 100 1.15 -4.00 -0.50
CA SER A 100 0.76 -2.65 -0.93
C SER A 100 0.95 -1.57 0.15
N GLY A 101 1.04 -1.96 1.42
CA GLY A 101 1.32 -1.07 2.56
C GLY A 101 2.80 -0.77 2.77
N LEU A 102 3.71 -1.69 2.37
CA LEU A 102 5.17 -1.52 2.53
C LEU A 102 5.70 -0.18 1.95
N PRO A 103 5.29 0.24 0.73
CA PRO A 103 5.75 1.49 0.16
C PRO A 103 5.33 2.72 0.96
N HIS A 104 4.18 2.68 1.62
CA HIS A 104 3.60 3.86 2.27
C HIS A 104 4.51 4.36 3.40
N GLY A 105 4.87 3.46 4.33
CA GLY A 105 5.73 3.81 5.46
C GLY A 105 7.13 4.25 5.03
N ALA A 106 7.69 3.60 3.99
CA ALA A 106 8.98 3.97 3.44
C ALA A 106 8.95 5.32 2.71
N TYR A 107 7.90 5.60 1.93
CA TYR A 107 7.79 6.80 1.10
C TYR A 107 7.64 8.07 1.94
N PHE A 108 6.94 7.99 3.08
CA PHE A 108 6.80 9.12 4.00
C PHE A 108 8.06 9.37 4.85
N GLY A 109 8.93 8.38 4.98
CA GLY A 109 10.23 8.52 5.66
C GLY A 109 11.34 9.10 4.79
N VAL A 110 11.10 9.28 3.49
CA VAL A 110 12.04 9.86 2.50
C VAL A 110 11.93 11.38 2.47
#